data_AF-A0A4U7DY01-F1
#
_entry.id   AF-A0A4U7DY01-F1
#
_cell.length_a   1.000
_cell.length_b   1.000
_cell.length_c   1.000
_cell.angle_alpha   90.00
_cell.angle_beta   90.00
_cell.angle_gamma   90.00
#
_symmetry.space_group_name_H-M   'P 1'
#
loop_
_entity.id
_entity.type
_entity.pdbx_description
1 polymer ?
#
loop_
_entity_poly.entity_id
_entity_poly.type
_entity_poly.pdbx_seq_one_letter_code
_entity_poly.pdbx_strand_id
1 'polypeptide(L)' 'MAELVSVLTDSRTVYEVRRGLGVDDTQTRTILRQYDLIDLVTGRITQGSEPPDRQEVLSRLIEASDQAA' A
#
# COMPACT_ATOMS: atom_id res chain seq x y z
N MET A 1 2.75 -9.70 -6.43
CA MET A 1 3.70 -8.79 -5.75
C MET A 1 4.12 -7.61 -6.62
N ALA A 2 4.63 -7.81 -7.85
CA ALA A 2 5.12 -6.69 -8.68
C ALA A 2 4.04 -5.62 -8.98
N GLU A 3 2.80 -6.03 -9.26
CA GLU A 3 1.67 -5.13 -9.51
C GLU A 3 1.29 -4.30 -8.27
N LEU A 4 1.18 -4.94 -7.10
CA LEU A 4 0.89 -4.27 -5.83
C LEU A 4 1.94 -3.21 -5.50
N VAL A 5 3.22 -3.54 -5.67
CA VAL A 5 4.33 -2.61 -5.43
C VAL A 5 4.24 -1.40 -6.36
N SER A 6 4.00 -1.62 -7.66
CA SER A 6 3.82 -0.51 -8.62
C SER A 6 2.68 0.40 -8.21
N VAL A 7 1.50 -0.17 -7.93
CA VAL A 7 0.31 0.60 -7.56
C VAL A 7 0.54 1.43 -6.31
N LEU A 8 1.22 0.91 -5.29
CA LEU A 8 1.47 1.62 -4.03
C LEU A 8 2.52 2.75 -4.17
N THR A 9 3.50 2.55 -5.04
CA THR A 9 4.53 3.55 -5.36
C THR A 9 3.88 4.75 -6.09
N ASP A 10 2.92 4.47 -6.97
CA ASP A 10 2.26 5.49 -7.80
C ASP A 10 1.05 6.16 -7.13
N SER A 11 0.41 5.48 -6.17
CA SER A 11 -0.84 5.94 -5.53
C SER A 11 -0.59 6.78 -4.30
N ARG A 12 -1.25 7.94 -4.20
CA ARG A 12 -1.19 8.87 -3.05
C ARG A 12 -2.34 8.68 -2.07
N THR A 13 -3.35 7.91 -2.45
CA THR A 13 -4.56 7.69 -1.67
C THR A 13 -4.99 6.23 -1.72
N VAL A 14 -5.73 5.79 -0.71
CA VAL A 14 -6.44 4.51 -0.71
C VAL A 14 -7.37 4.36 -1.92
N TYR A 15 -7.97 5.47 -2.39
CA TYR A 15 -8.82 5.46 -3.59
C TYR A 15 -8.04 5.10 -4.86
N GLU A 16 -6.84 5.66 -5.04
CA GLU A 16 -5.98 5.36 -6.19
C GLU A 16 -5.47 3.91 -6.14
N VAL A 17 -5.14 3.42 -4.95
CA VAL A 17 -4.79 2.00 -4.75
C VAL A 17 -5.94 1.09 -5.16
N ARG A 18 -7.15 1.38 -4.67
CA ARG A 18 -8.37 0.63 -5.03
C ARG A 18 -8.57 0.60 -6.54
N ARG A 19 -8.43 1.75 -7.19
CA ARG A 19 -8.57 1.88 -8.65
C ARG A 19 -7.48 1.10 -9.39
N GLY A 20 -6.24 1.13 -8.91
CA GLY A 20 -5.09 0.45 -9.52
C GLY A 20 -5.15 -1.07 -9.37
N LEU A 21 -5.67 -1.58 -8.25
CA LEU A 21 -5.83 -3.00 -7.98
C LEU A 21 -7.15 -3.59 -8.53
N GLY A 22 -8.12 -2.75 -8.89
CA GLY A 22 -9.42 -3.20 -9.40
C GLY A 22 -10.27 -3.96 -8.37
N VAL A 23 -9.99 -3.79 -7.07
CA VAL A 23 -10.71 -4.45 -5.96
C VAL A 23 -11.68 -3.47 -5.28
N ASP A 24 -12.57 -3.98 -4.44
CA ASP A 24 -13.48 -3.13 -3.66
C ASP A 24 -12.78 -2.45 -2.46
N ASP A 25 -13.49 -1.53 -1.80
CA ASP A 25 -12.97 -0.75 -0.67
C ASP A 25 -12.60 -1.63 0.53
N THR A 26 -13.44 -2.62 0.84
CA THR A 26 -13.22 -3.54 1.96
C THR A 26 -11.99 -4.39 1.69
N GLN A 27 -11.89 -4.96 0.49
CA GLN A 27 -10.76 -5.77 0.07
C GLN A 27 -9.46 -4.95 0.02
N THR A 28 -9.52 -3.70 -0.47
CA THR A 28 -8.36 -2.78 -0.44
C THR A 28 -7.88 -2.56 0.99
N ARG A 29 -8.78 -2.23 1.91
CA ARG A 29 -8.43 -2.00 3.32
C ARG A 29 -7.89 -3.26 3.99
N THR A 30 -8.44 -4.43 3.67
CA THR A 30 -7.95 -5.71 4.19
C THR A 30 -6.51 -5.95 3.75
N ILE A 31 -6.21 -5.80 2.45
CA ILE A 31 -4.84 -5.96 1.93
C ILE A 31 -3.89 -4.96 2.60
N LEU A 32 -4.25 -3.68 2.63
CA LEU A 32 -3.40 -2.65 3.22
C LEU A 32 -3.17 -2.87 4.73
N ARG A 33 -4.16 -3.37 5.47
CA ARG A 33 -3.99 -3.70 6.90
C ARG A 33 -3.12 -4.93 7.11
N GLN A 34 -3.33 -5.97 6.31
CA GLN A 34 -2.61 -7.24 6.44
C GLN A 34 -1.10 -7.04 6.31
N TYR A 35 -0.67 -6.10 5.47
CA TYR A 35 0.73 -5.81 5.22
C TYR A 35 1.24 -4.54 5.91
N ASP A 36 0.43 -3.93 6.79
CA ASP A 36 0.74 -2.66 7.46
C ASP A 36 1.19 -1.55 6.48
N LEU A 37 0.38 -1.30 5.45
CA LEU A 37 0.64 -0.36 4.36
C LEU A 37 -0.33 0.83 4.33
N ILE A 38 -1.24 0.93 5.31
CA ILE A 38 -2.26 2.01 5.33
C ILE A 38 -1.59 3.38 5.47
N ASP A 39 -0.60 3.50 6.35
CA ASP A 39 0.19 4.71 6.57
C ASP A 39 0.86 5.19 5.28
N LEU A 40 1.34 4.25 4.46
CA LEU A 40 2.00 4.58 3.19
C LEU A 40 1.09 5.30 2.21
N VAL A 41 -0.23 5.11 2.26
CA VAL A 41 -1.19 5.66 1.27
C VAL A 41 -2.24 6.57 1.89
N THR A 42 -2.14 6.83 3.19
CA THR A 42 -2.99 7.79 3.90
C THR A 42 -2.21 9.05 4.23
N GLY A 43 -2.87 10.21 4.27
CA GLY A 43 -2.23 11.47 4.66
C GLY A 43 -1.40 12.18 3.59
N ARG A 44 -1.11 11.60 2.41
CA ARG A 44 -0.25 12.28 1.41
C ARG A 44 -0.83 13.59 0.89
N ILE A 45 -2.15 13.67 0.69
CA ILE A 45 -2.79 14.91 0.24
C ILE A 45 -2.78 16.00 1.33
N THR A 46 -2.86 15.60 2.61
CA THR A 46 -2.98 16.53 3.74
C THR A 46 -1.66 16.89 4.40
N GLN A 47 -0.65 16.01 4.32
CA GLN A 47 0.66 16.17 4.97
C GLN A 47 1.79 16.47 3.96
N GLY A 48 1.54 16.30 2.66
CA GLY A 48 2.57 16.53 1.63
C GLY A 48 3.72 15.51 1.66
N SER A 49 3.52 14.35 2.29
CA SER A 49 4.54 13.30 2.39
C SER A 49 4.94 12.75 1.01
N GLU A 50 6.23 12.47 0.86
CA GLU A 50 6.77 11.82 -0.34
C GLU A 50 6.19 10.39 -0.49
N PRO A 51 5.97 9.92 -1.73
CA PRO A 51 5.64 8.53 -1.98
C PRO A 51 6.70 7.57 -1.43
N PRO A 52 6.32 6.41 -0.87
CA PRO A 52 7.26 5.37 -0.51
C PRO A 52 7.94 4.89 -1.78
N ASP A 53 9.23 4.57 -1.65
CA ASP A 53 9.94 3.94 -2.75
C ASP A 53 9.61 2.44 -2.83
N ARG A 54 10.08 1.83 -3.92
CA ARG A 54 9.90 0.39 -4.17
C ARG A 54 10.46 -0.48 -3.03
N GLN A 55 11.57 -0.08 -2.43
CA GLN A 55 12.26 -0.86 -1.41
C GLN A 55 11.48 -0.84 -0.10
N GLU A 56 10.96 0.32 0.31
CA GLU A 56 10.12 0.46 1.49
C GLU A 56 8.88 -0.44 1.42
N VAL A 57 8.17 -0.42 0.29
CA VAL A 57 6.98 -1.26 0.08
C VAL A 57 7.35 -2.75 0.15
N LEU A 58 8.47 -3.15 -0.46
CA LEU A 58 8.93 -4.54 -0.43
C LEU A 58 9.33 -5.00 0.98
N SER A 59 10.02 -4.17 1.74
CA SER A 59 10.40 -4.49 3.13
C SER A 59 9.17 -4.77 3.97
N ARG A 60 8.14 -3.90 3.91
CA ARG A 60 6.87 -4.12 4.64
C ARG A 60 6.16 -5.40 4.23
N LEU A 61 6.15 -5.73 2.94
CA LEU A 61 5.56 -6.97 2.43
C LEU A 61 6.29 -8.22 2.94
N ILE A 62 7.63 -8.18 3.01
CA ILE A 62 8.44 -9.28 3.54
C ILE A 62 8.20 -9.44 5.05
N GLU A 63 8.30 -8.34 5.80
CA GLU A 63 8.09 -8.33 7.26
C GLU A 63 6.71 -8.88 7.65
N ALA A 64 5.65 -8.45 6.97
CA ALA A 64 4.30 -8.95 7.23
C ALA A 64 4.10 -10.42 6.80
N SER A 65 4.85 -10.89 5.81
CA SER A 65 4.83 -12.31 5.41
C SER A 65 5.52 -13.20 6.44
N ASP A 66 6.64 -12.73 7.01
CA ASP A 66 7.38 -13.43 8.07
C ASP A 66 6.57 -13.51 9.37
N GLN A 67 5.75 -12.50 9.69
CA GLN A 67 4.86 -12.53 10.86
C GLN A 67 3.63 -13.43 10.71
N ALA A 68 3.32 -13.86 9.49
CA ALA A 68 2.19 -14.76 9.21
C ALA A 68 2.58 -16.25 9.17
N ALA A 69 3.87 -16.57 9.29
CA ALA A 69 4.45 -17.91 9.26
C ALA A 69 4.69 -18.49 10.67
#